data_AF-A0AA41A1K4-F1
#
_entry.id   AF-A0AA41A1K4-F1
#
_cell.length_a   1.000
_cell.length_b   1.000
_cell.length_c   1.000
_cell.angle_alpha   90.00
_cell.angle_beta   90.00
_cell.angle_gamma   90.00
#
_symmetry.space_group_name_H-M   'P 1'
#
loop_
_entity.id
_entity.type
_entity.pdbx_description
1 polymer ?
#
loop_
_entity_poly.entity_id
_entity_poly.type
_entity_poly.pdbx_seq_one_letter_code
_entity_poly.pdbx_strand_id
1 'polypeptide(L)'
;MTDLSQRDSRGPSERANHRLLALSGGIGGLAGLALATVSFVSTPQGRHLDHDAVWTSPLPLWFAILMALVWGVVIPVISWRWHRVVDEHERQAYRDGAVASFYTVALSVPVWWFLWRGGALPPVQFEWVYGAMLIVGSVVWLWRKYA
;
A
#
# COMPACT_ATOMS: atom_id res chain seq x y z
N MET A 1 39.64 14.06 -20.06
CA MET A 1 38.84 14.85 -19.10
C MET A 1 37.66 14.01 -18.71
N THR A 2 37.81 13.26 -17.63
CA THR A 2 36.81 12.33 -17.10
C THR A 2 35.88 13.11 -16.19
N ASP A 3 34.59 13.09 -16.52
CA ASP A 3 33.50 13.76 -15.81
C ASP A 3 33.33 13.15 -14.42
N LEU A 4 34.05 13.71 -13.44
CA LEU A 4 34.00 13.29 -12.05
C LEU A 4 32.97 14.14 -11.32
N SER A 5 31.85 13.48 -11.03
CA SER A 5 30.89 13.82 -9.98
C SER A 5 29.87 14.90 -10.34
N GLN A 6 28.77 14.46 -10.95
CA GLN A 6 27.46 14.84 -10.43
C GLN A 6 27.40 14.41 -8.96
N ARG A 7 27.93 15.25 -8.06
CA ARG A 7 27.60 15.18 -6.64
C ARG A 7 26.11 15.43 -6.57
N ASP A 8 25.36 14.37 -6.28
CA ASP A 8 23.94 14.42 -5.95
C ASP A 8 23.69 15.64 -5.05
N SER A 9 23.11 16.70 -5.63
CA SER A 9 22.91 18.01 -5.01
C SER A 9 21.81 17.99 -3.95
N ARG A 10 21.16 16.84 -3.79
CA ARG A 10 20.08 16.60 -2.83
C ARG A 10 20.57 16.61 -1.40
N GLY A 11 19.76 17.17 -0.52
CA GLY A 11 20.03 17.22 0.91
C GLY A 11 20.18 15.82 1.52
N PRO A 12 20.90 15.66 2.65
CA PRO A 12 21.00 14.38 3.36
C PRO A 12 19.63 13.77 3.71
N SER A 13 18.65 14.60 4.07
CA SER A 13 17.25 14.20 4.33
C SER A 13 16.56 13.69 3.08
N GLU A 14 16.69 14.43 1.98
CA GLU A 14 16.08 14.09 0.69
C GLU A 14 16.59 12.75 0.15
N ARG A 15 17.91 12.48 0.26
CA ARG A 15 18.49 11.19 -0.10
C ARG A 15 17.99 10.05 0.79
N ALA A 16 17.89 10.28 2.09
CA ALA A 16 17.36 9.29 3.02
C ALA A 16 15.90 8.96 2.71
N ASN A 17 15.09 9.98 2.40
CA ASN A 17 13.71 9.79 1.99
C ASN A 17 13.58 8.99 0.69
N HIS A 18 14.33 9.33 -0.36
CA HIS A 18 14.31 8.57 -1.63
C HIS A 18 14.72 7.11 -1.43
N ARG A 19 15.69 6.83 -0.56
CA ARG A 19 16.06 5.45 -0.19
C ARG A 19 14.93 4.72 0.51
N LEU A 20 14.24 5.38 1.44
CA LEU A 20 13.07 4.79 2.12
C LEU A 20 11.91 4.54 1.14
N LEU A 21 11.67 5.45 0.20
CA LEU A 21 10.67 5.25 -0.85
C LEU A 21 11.02 4.07 -1.76
N ALA A 22 12.28 3.98 -2.21
CA ALA A 22 12.74 2.86 -3.02
C ALA A 22 12.65 1.53 -2.27
N LEU A 23 13.00 1.52 -0.98
CA LEU A 23 12.89 0.34 -0.11
C LEU A 23 11.43 -0.07 0.10
N SER A 24 10.54 0.88 0.36
CA SER A 24 9.10 0.63 0.48
C SER A 24 8.51 0.10 -0.83
N GLY A 25 8.89 0.67 -1.96
CA GLY A 25 8.50 0.19 -3.29
C GLY A 25 9.01 -1.23 -3.55
N GLY A 26 10.25 -1.53 -3.17
CA GLY A 26 10.82 -2.87 -3.25
C GLY A 26 10.09 -3.89 -2.37
N ILE A 27 9.80 -3.55 -1.12
CA ILE A 27 9.04 -4.41 -0.19
C ILE A 27 7.63 -4.67 -0.75
N GLY A 28 6.93 -3.61 -1.19
CA GLY A 28 5.59 -3.74 -1.76
C GLY A 28 5.57 -4.58 -3.03
N GLY A 29 6.53 -4.35 -3.94
CA GLY A 29 6.66 -5.13 -5.16
C GLY A 29 6.96 -6.61 -4.90
N LEU A 30 7.88 -6.90 -3.96
CA LEU A 30 8.21 -8.27 -3.56
C LEU A 30 7.02 -8.95 -2.87
N ALA A 31 6.31 -8.25 -1.98
CA ALA A 31 5.12 -8.79 -1.33
C ALA A 31 4.01 -9.09 -2.33
N GLY A 32 3.77 -8.20 -3.30
CA GLY A 32 2.78 -8.41 -4.37
C GLY A 32 3.15 -9.58 -5.28
N LEU A 33 4.42 -9.69 -5.68
CA LEU A 33 4.90 -10.82 -6.48
C LEU A 33 4.82 -12.15 -5.71
N ALA A 34 5.19 -12.14 -4.42
CA ALA A 34 5.08 -13.31 -3.56
C ALA A 34 3.62 -13.74 -3.37
N LEU A 35 2.70 -12.79 -3.16
CA LEU A 35 1.27 -13.08 -3.09
C LEU A 35 0.77 -13.70 -4.39
N ALA A 36 1.09 -13.11 -5.54
CA ALA A 36 0.69 -13.64 -6.84
C ALA A 36 1.19 -15.09 -7.03
N THR A 37 2.48 -15.33 -6.81
CA THR A 37 3.09 -16.67 -6.97
C THR A 37 2.49 -17.70 -6.01
N VAL A 38 2.28 -17.35 -4.74
CA VAL A 38 1.63 -18.23 -3.76
C VAL A 38 0.20 -18.57 -4.17
N SER A 39 -0.57 -17.61 -4.65
CA SER A 39 -1.94 -17.84 -5.12
C SER A 39 -1.98 -18.75 -6.35
N PHE A 40 -1.05 -18.58 -7.31
CA PHE A 40 -0.95 -19.45 -8.48
C PHE A 40 -0.60 -20.90 -8.10
N VAL A 41 0.37 -21.10 -7.20
CA VAL A 41 0.82 -22.45 -6.80
C VAL A 41 -0.21 -23.16 -5.92
N SER A 42 -0.97 -22.41 -5.11
CA SER A 42 -1.95 -22.97 -4.18
C SER A 42 -3.30 -23.29 -4.85
N THR A 43 -3.50 -22.88 -6.11
CA THR A 43 -4.75 -23.15 -6.84
C THR A 43 -4.74 -24.59 -7.40
N PRO A 44 -5.69 -25.47 -7.00
CA PRO A 44 -5.75 -26.84 -7.52
C PRO A 44 -5.95 -26.87 -9.04
N GLN A 45 -5.22 -27.75 -9.73
CA GLN A 45 -5.34 -27.97 -11.19
C GLN A 45 -6.80 -28.26 -11.57
N GLY A 46 -7.43 -27.33 -12.30
CA GLY A 46 -8.79 -27.47 -12.83
C GLY A 46 -9.79 -26.41 -12.37
N ARG A 47 -9.45 -25.53 -11.42
CA ARG A 47 -10.27 -24.35 -11.10
C ARG A 47 -9.88 -23.19 -12.02
N HIS A 48 -10.86 -22.64 -12.76
CA HIS A 48 -10.68 -21.36 -13.42
C HIS A 48 -10.30 -20.30 -12.38
N LEU A 49 -9.34 -19.44 -12.72
CA LEU A 49 -9.00 -18.27 -11.91
C LEU A 49 -10.16 -17.29 -11.98
N ASP A 50 -11.15 -17.46 -11.10
CA ASP A 50 -12.12 -16.40 -10.84
C ASP A 50 -11.33 -15.18 -10.36
N HIS A 51 -11.59 -14.01 -10.93
CA HIS A 51 -10.84 -12.78 -10.65
C HIS A 51 -10.81 -12.43 -9.15
N ASP A 52 -11.84 -12.86 -8.42
CA ASP A 52 -12.02 -12.66 -6.99
C ASP A 52 -11.14 -13.59 -6.13
N ALA A 53 -10.67 -14.70 -6.70
CA ALA A 53 -9.93 -15.73 -5.97
C ALA A 53 -8.56 -15.23 -5.50
N VAL A 54 -7.90 -14.31 -6.21
CA VAL A 54 -6.56 -13.84 -5.82
C VAL A 54 -6.60 -13.06 -4.50
N TRP A 55 -7.70 -12.35 -4.23
CA TRP A 55 -7.85 -11.51 -3.04
C TRP A 55 -8.51 -12.22 -1.85
N THR A 56 -9.28 -13.27 -2.13
CA THR A 56 -10.11 -13.95 -1.12
C THR A 56 -9.67 -15.37 -0.80
N SER A 57 -8.72 -15.94 -1.56
CA SER A 57 -8.25 -17.30 -1.32
C SER A 57 -7.51 -17.42 0.01
N PRO A 58 -7.68 -18.54 0.74
CA PRO A 58 -6.92 -18.82 1.94
C PRO A 58 -5.42 -18.80 1.64
N LEU A 59 -4.66 -18.07 2.45
CA LEU A 59 -3.20 -18.02 2.36
C LEU A 59 -2.58 -19.18 3.17
N PRO A 60 -1.48 -19.78 2.69
CA PRO A 60 -0.67 -20.68 3.51
C PRO A 60 -0.26 -20.00 4.82
N LEU A 61 -0.34 -20.72 5.94
CA LEU A 61 -0.09 -20.17 7.28
C LEU A 61 1.28 -19.47 7.40
N TRP A 62 2.34 -20.09 6.85
CA TRP A 62 3.69 -19.51 6.88
C TRP A 62 3.75 -18.14 6.18
N PHE A 63 3.02 -17.98 5.08
CA PHE A 63 2.98 -16.75 4.31
C PHE A 63 2.15 -15.68 5.02
N ALA A 64 1.03 -16.08 5.62
CA ALA A 64 0.22 -15.19 6.46
C ALA A 64 1.03 -14.65 7.66
N ILE A 65 1.80 -15.50 8.35
CA ILE A 65 2.69 -15.08 9.45
C ILE A 65 3.76 -14.10 8.95
N LEU A 66 4.39 -14.38 7.81
CA LEU A 66 5.39 -13.50 7.21
C LEU A 66 4.80 -12.12 6.89
N MET A 67 3.64 -12.08 6.23
CA MET A 67 2.95 -10.83 5.89
C MET A 67 2.48 -10.08 7.14
N ALA A 68 1.99 -10.78 8.16
CA ALA A 68 1.64 -10.17 9.43
C ALA A 68 2.84 -9.51 10.11
N LEU A 69 4.04 -10.09 10.02
CA LEU A 69 5.27 -9.47 10.53
C LEU A 69 5.70 -8.26 9.70
N VAL A 70 5.59 -8.34 8.37
CA VAL A 70 5.86 -7.20 7.48
C VAL A 70 4.94 -6.02 7.81
N TRP A 71 3.63 -6.27 7.90
CA TRP A 71 2.64 -5.24 8.19
C TRP A 71 2.66 -4.75 9.64
N GLY A 72 2.81 -5.65 10.60
CA GLY A 72 2.74 -5.34 12.03
C GLY A 72 4.03 -4.80 12.63
N VAL A 73 5.18 -5.02 12.00
CA VAL A 73 6.49 -4.61 12.52
C VAL A 73 7.28 -3.79 11.51
N VAL A 74 7.54 -4.33 10.32
CA VAL A 74 8.45 -3.71 9.36
C VAL A 74 7.91 -2.36 8.87
N ILE A 75 6.65 -2.30 8.44
CA ILE A 75 6.03 -1.07 7.95
C ILE A 75 6.00 0.01 9.05
N PRO A 76 5.51 -0.24 10.29
CA PRO A 76 5.54 0.74 11.37
C PRO A 76 6.94 1.30 11.67
N VAL A 77 7.98 0.45 11.65
CA VAL A 77 9.37 0.89 11.85
C VAL A 77 9.83 1.81 10.72
N ILE A 78 9.53 1.47 9.46
CA ILE A 78 9.84 2.32 8.30
C ILE A 78 9.09 3.64 8.40
N SER A 79 7.78 3.63 8.69
CA SER A 79 6.95 4.83 8.83
C SER A 79 7.46 5.74 9.94
N TRP A 80 7.81 5.18 11.10
CA TRP A 80 8.40 5.94 12.21
C TRP A 80 9.73 6.59 11.80
N ARG A 81 10.60 5.85 11.11
CA ARG A 81 11.88 6.39 10.62
C ARG A 81 11.66 7.49 9.57
N TRP A 82 10.70 7.30 8.68
CA TRP A 82 10.35 8.25 7.63
C TRP A 82 9.89 9.60 8.21
N HIS A 83 9.02 9.59 9.23
CA HIS A 83 8.57 10.81 9.92
C HIS A 83 9.71 11.64 10.55
N ARG A 84 10.89 11.04 10.79
CA ARG A 84 12.06 11.72 11.36
C ARG A 84 12.94 12.39 10.29
N VAL A 85 12.80 12.01 9.02
CA VAL A 85 13.69 12.45 7.93
C VAL A 85 12.98 13.16 6.79
N VAL A 86 11.65 13.04 6.72
CA VAL A 86 10.81 13.71 5.72
C VAL A 86 10.92 15.24 5.85
N ASP A 87 10.92 15.92 4.71
CA ASP A 87 10.79 17.37 4.67
C ASP A 87 9.34 17.84 4.86
N GLU A 88 9.13 19.15 4.98
CA GLU A 88 7.80 19.70 5.25
C GLU A 88 6.85 19.57 4.05
N HIS A 89 7.37 19.70 2.82
CA HIS A 89 6.57 19.60 1.60
C HIS A 89 5.97 18.20 1.44
N GLU A 90 6.81 17.17 1.61
CA GLU A 90 6.38 15.79 1.50
C GLU A 90 5.55 15.34 2.70
N ARG A 91 5.79 15.91 3.89
CA ARG A 91 4.93 15.71 5.05
C ARG A 91 3.53 16.27 4.80
N GLN A 92 3.41 17.42 4.17
CA GLN A 92 2.12 18.00 3.80
C GLN A 92 1.41 17.14 2.75
N ALA A 93 2.10 16.71 1.70
CA ALA A 93 1.56 15.80 0.70
C ALA A 93 1.07 14.47 1.32
N TYR A 94 1.83 13.90 2.26
CA TYR A 94 1.44 12.70 3.00
C TYR A 94 0.20 12.93 3.86
N ARG A 95 0.12 14.06 4.56
CA ARG A 95 -1.06 14.41 5.38
C ARG A 95 -2.31 14.51 4.52
N ASP A 96 -2.22 15.17 3.37
CA ASP A 96 -3.35 15.31 2.45
C ASP A 96 -3.80 13.95 1.91
N GLY A 97 -2.85 13.10 1.52
CA GLY A 97 -3.13 11.71 1.11
C GLY A 97 -3.79 10.89 2.23
N ALA A 98 -3.26 10.96 3.45
CA ALA A 98 -3.79 10.24 4.61
C ALA A 98 -5.22 10.69 4.98
N VAL A 99 -5.51 11.99 4.90
CA VAL A 99 -6.86 12.51 5.13
C VAL A 99 -7.82 12.05 4.04
N ALA A 100 -7.40 12.05 2.77
CA ALA A 100 -8.21 11.54 1.67
C ALA A 100 -8.51 10.04 1.84
N SER A 101 -7.50 9.23 2.18
CA SER A 101 -7.66 7.81 2.54
C SER A 101 -8.64 7.59 3.69
N PHE A 102 -8.53 8.40 4.76
CA PHE A 102 -9.46 8.33 5.89
C PHE A 102 -10.91 8.57 5.43
N TYR A 103 -11.15 9.60 4.60
CA TYR A 103 -12.49 9.86 4.08
C TYR A 103 -13.00 8.74 3.17
N THR A 104 -12.12 8.09 2.40
CA THR A 104 -12.50 6.90 1.61
C THR A 104 -13.13 5.84 2.52
N VAL A 105 -12.48 5.48 3.63
CA VAL A 105 -13.02 4.47 4.56
C VAL A 105 -14.23 4.99 5.33
N ALA A 106 -14.12 6.19 5.91
CA ALA A 106 -15.14 6.78 6.78
C ALA A 106 -16.49 6.98 6.07
N LEU A 107 -16.48 7.20 4.76
CA LEU A 107 -17.69 7.35 3.95
C LEU A 107 -18.11 6.03 3.29
N SER A 108 -17.18 5.25 2.72
CA SER A 108 -17.54 4.04 1.98
C SER A 108 -18.11 2.95 2.89
N VAL A 109 -17.58 2.75 4.10
CA VAL A 109 -18.03 1.67 4.99
C VAL A 109 -19.49 1.88 5.42
N PRO A 110 -19.91 3.04 5.94
CA PRO A 110 -21.32 3.26 6.29
C PRO A 110 -22.26 3.15 5.07
N VAL A 111 -21.88 3.74 3.93
CA VAL A 111 -22.69 3.68 2.70
C VAL A 111 -22.90 2.24 2.25
N TRP A 112 -21.82 1.46 2.18
CA TRP A 112 -21.90 0.04 1.81
C TRP A 112 -22.73 -0.75 2.81
N TRP A 113 -22.54 -0.51 4.11
CA TRP A 113 -23.30 -1.19 5.15
C TRP A 113 -24.80 -0.96 5.00
N PHE A 114 -25.25 0.29 4.78
CA PHE A 114 -26.68 0.56 4.57
C PHE A 114 -27.23 -0.11 3.30
N LEU A 115 -26.48 -0.07 2.20
CA LEU A 115 -26.87 -0.73 0.96
C LEU A 115 -26.95 -2.26 1.11
N TRP A 116 -26.05 -2.86 1.88
CA TRP A 116 -26.14 -4.28 2.23
C TRP A 116 -27.38 -4.59 3.08
N ARG A 117 -27.65 -3.78 4.12
CA ARG A 117 -28.85 -3.95 4.96
C ARG A 117 -30.15 -3.72 4.19
N GLY A 118 -30.11 -2.94 3.11
CA GLY A 118 -31.22 -2.75 2.17
C GLY A 118 -31.34 -3.83 1.08
N GLY A 119 -30.45 -4.82 1.05
CA GLY A 119 -30.46 -5.90 0.06
C GLY A 119 -29.90 -5.54 -1.32
N ALA A 120 -29.24 -4.38 -1.46
CA ALA A 120 -28.70 -3.88 -2.73
C ALA A 120 -27.25 -4.30 -2.99
N LEU A 121 -26.47 -4.60 -1.95
CA LEU A 121 -25.06 -5.01 -2.04
C LEU A 121 -24.78 -6.26 -1.21
N PRO A 122 -23.70 -7.02 -1.51
CA PRO A 122 -23.21 -8.08 -0.62
C PRO A 122 -22.66 -7.51 0.70
N PRO A 123 -22.35 -8.37 1.69
CA PRO A 123 -21.63 -7.97 2.90
C PRO A 123 -20.38 -7.13 2.57
N VAL A 124 -20.03 -6.21 3.46
CA VAL A 124 -18.88 -5.32 3.27
C VAL A 124 -17.61 -6.16 3.10
N GLN A 125 -16.92 -5.93 1.99
CA GLN A 125 -15.66 -6.59 1.64
C GLN A 125 -14.51 -5.64 1.96
N PHE A 126 -13.76 -5.95 3.01
CA PHE A 126 -12.71 -5.07 3.52
C PHE A 126 -11.55 -4.91 2.54
N GLU A 127 -11.30 -5.92 1.70
CA GLU A 127 -10.27 -5.95 0.68
C GLU A 127 -10.45 -4.79 -0.31
N TRP A 128 -11.68 -4.56 -0.77
CA TRP A 128 -12.02 -3.49 -1.71
C TRP A 128 -11.96 -2.12 -1.06
N VAL A 129 -12.47 -1.98 0.16
CA VAL A 129 -12.42 -0.71 0.92
C VAL A 129 -10.98 -0.33 1.21
N TYR A 130 -10.17 -1.29 1.63
CA TYR A 130 -8.75 -1.10 1.91
C TYR A 130 -7.96 -0.78 0.63
N GLY A 131 -8.24 -1.49 -0.47
CA GLY A 131 -7.66 -1.19 -1.78
C GLY A 131 -7.98 0.23 -2.25
N ALA A 132 -9.24 0.65 -2.14
CA ALA A 132 -9.66 2.01 -2.46
C ALA A 132 -8.95 3.06 -1.57
N MET A 133 -8.82 2.79 -0.27
CA MET A 133 -8.08 3.65 0.66
C MET A 133 -6.63 3.86 0.21
N LEU A 134 -5.93 2.79 -0.17
CA LEU A 134 -4.55 2.85 -0.65
C LEU A 134 -4.43 3.60 -1.98
N ILE A 135 -5.34 3.35 -2.92
CA ILE A 135 -5.36 4.01 -4.23
C ILE A 135 -5.58 5.51 -4.08
N VAL A 136 -6.62 5.92 -3.35
CA VAL A 136 -6.94 7.35 -3.15
C VAL A 136 -5.80 8.07 -2.46
N GLY A 137 -5.25 7.48 -1.39
CA GLY A 137 -4.10 8.05 -0.69
C GLY A 137 -2.89 8.21 -1.59
N SER A 138 -2.58 7.20 -2.41
CA SER A 138 -1.45 7.21 -3.34
C SER A 138 -1.63 8.26 -4.43
N VAL A 139 -2.83 8.36 -5.02
CA VAL A 139 -3.14 9.35 -6.06
C VAL A 139 -3.02 10.77 -5.51
N VAL A 140 -3.61 11.04 -4.34
CA VAL A 140 -3.54 12.36 -3.71
C VAL A 140 -2.10 12.70 -3.31
N TRP A 141 -1.36 11.75 -2.73
CA TRP A 141 0.06 11.96 -2.41
C TRP A 141 0.90 12.26 -3.65
N LEU A 142 0.75 11.48 -4.73
CA LEU A 142 1.45 11.70 -6.00
C LEU A 142 1.11 13.07 -6.58
N TRP A 143 -0.16 13.43 -6.59
CA TRP A 143 -0.61 14.72 -7.08
C TRP A 143 0.02 15.87 -6.28
N ARG A 144 -0.04 15.82 -4.95
CA ARG A 144 0.47 16.90 -4.08
C ARG A 144 2.00 16.97 -4.03
N LYS A 145 2.68 15.89 -4.38
CA LYS A 145 4.15 15.83 -4.43
C LYS A 145 4.72 16.34 -5.76
N TYR A 146 3.99 16.19 -6.87
CA TYR A 146 4.53 16.46 -8.22
C TYR A 146 3.82 17.56 -9.00
N ALA A 147 2.66 18.04 -8.54
CA ALA A 147 1.93 19.15 -9.16
C ALA A 147 1.90 20.37 -8.23
#